data_AF-A0A0P9FF27-F1
#
_entry.id   AF-A0A0P9FF27-F1
#
_cell.length_a   1.000
_cell.length_b   1.000
_cell.length_c   1.000
_cell.angle_alpha   90.00
_cell.angle_beta   90.00
_cell.angle_gamma   90.00
#
_symmetry.space_group_name_H-M   'P 1'
#
loop_
_entity.id
_entity.type
_entity.pdbx_description
1 polymer ?
#
loop_
_entity_poly.entity_id
_entity_poly.type
_entity_poly.pdbx_seq_one_letter_code
_entity_poly.pdbx_strand_id
1 'polypeptide(L)'
;MFSRFMQPWAAPDDVNQLQNIFLGVLNELGGALAQRFFRDRMIWGDYHKMILGMFRHHPRIVFIAWRVLGPAGVRQWIADYLAYSRAALLAYVGSAIPAPVRGALSSGLGRLVPSWALRLRAHLAEWQAMGWT
;
A
#
# COMPACT_ATOMS: atom_id res chain seq x y z
N MET A 1 8.25 -8.62 7.38
CA MET A 1 6.88 -9.08 7.69
C MET A 1 6.49 -10.26 6.81
N PHE A 2 6.54 -10.12 5.48
CA PHE A 2 6.12 -11.15 4.54
C PHE A 2 6.84 -12.51 4.70
N SER A 3 8.14 -12.50 5.03
CA SER A 3 8.91 -13.72 5.29
C SER A 3 8.35 -14.61 6.41
N ARG A 4 7.65 -14.04 7.40
CA ARG A 4 7.02 -14.80 8.49
C ARG A 4 5.82 -15.62 8.03
N PHE A 5 5.14 -15.18 6.98
CA PHE A 5 4.03 -15.93 6.36
C PHE A 5 4.50 -17.04 5.43
N MET A 6 5.80 -17.09 5.11
CA MET A 6 6.38 -18.12 4.24
C MET A 6 7.00 -19.28 5.03
N GLN A 7 6.73 -19.33 6.34
CA GLN A 7 7.13 -20.43 7.22
C GLN A 7 5.86 -21.02 7.84
N PRO A 8 5.78 -22.36 7.99
CA PRO A 8 4.70 -22.98 8.75
C PRO A 8 4.61 -22.40 10.17
N TRP A 9 3.40 -22.07 10.64
CA TRP A 9 3.19 -21.44 11.95
C TRP A 9 2.46 -22.35 12.95
N ALA A 10 1.86 -23.44 12.50
CA ALA A 10 1.17 -24.45 13.30
C ALA A 10 1.17 -25.83 12.61
N ALA A 11 0.93 -25.88 11.30
CA ALA A 11 0.86 -27.09 10.50
C ALA A 11 1.69 -26.95 9.21
N PRO A 12 2.21 -28.05 8.65
CA PRO A 12 3.03 -28.02 7.43
C PRO A 12 2.34 -27.34 6.24
N ASP A 13 1.01 -27.47 6.14
CA ASP A 13 0.22 -26.96 5.02
C ASP A 13 -0.28 -25.52 5.18
N ASP A 14 0.09 -24.85 6.27
CA ASP A 14 -0.32 -23.47 6.57
C ASP A 14 -0.02 -22.50 5.43
N VAL A 15 1.19 -22.58 4.88
CA VAL A 15 1.64 -21.72 3.78
C VAL A 15 0.80 -21.97 2.53
N ASN A 16 0.53 -23.24 2.21
CA ASN A 16 -0.30 -23.63 1.06
C ASN A 16 -1.74 -23.14 1.23
N GLN A 17 -2.30 -23.26 2.44
CA GLN A 17 -3.63 -22.78 2.75
C GLN A 17 -3.75 -21.27 2.57
N LEU A 18 -2.77 -20.51 3.05
CA LEU A 18 -2.73 -19.06 2.88
C LEU A 18 -2.60 -18.65 1.40
N GLN A 19 -1.77 -19.35 0.63
CA GLN A 19 -1.66 -19.10 -0.80
C GLN A 19 -2.98 -19.39 -1.54
N ASN A 20 -3.66 -20.48 -1.21
CA ASN A 20 -4.96 -20.81 -1.80
C ASN A 20 -6.02 -19.76 -1.48
N ILE A 21 -6.06 -19.27 -0.23
CA ILE A 21 -6.92 -18.15 0.18
C ILE A 21 -6.62 -16.91 -0.67
N PHE A 22 -5.34 -16.56 -0.79
CA PHE A 22 -4.91 -15.38 -1.53
C PHE A 22 -5.27 -15.46 -3.03
N LEU A 23 -5.02 -16.61 -3.66
CA LEU A 23 -5.36 -16.87 -5.06
C LEU A 23 -6.89 -16.89 -5.27
N GLY A 24 -7.65 -17.42 -4.32
CA GLY A 24 -9.11 -17.38 -4.32
C GLY A 24 -9.64 -15.94 -4.35
N VAL A 25 -9.11 -15.09 -3.47
CA VAL A 25 -9.48 -13.66 -3.44
C VAL A 25 -9.07 -12.94 -4.72
N LEU A 26 -7.88 -13.21 -5.27
CA LEU A 26 -7.47 -12.66 -6.56
C LEU A 26 -8.42 -13.05 -7.69
N ASN A 27 -8.89 -14.30 -7.70
CA ASN A 27 -9.85 -14.78 -8.68
C ASN A 27 -11.20 -14.03 -8.57
N GLU A 28 -11.68 -13.78 -7.36
CA GLU A 28 -12.92 -13.04 -7.11
C GLU A 28 -12.81 -11.53 -7.44
N LEU A 29 -11.65 -10.92 -7.20
CA LEU A 29 -11.39 -9.51 -7.50
C LEU A 29 -11.14 -9.24 -9.00
N GLY A 30 -10.97 -10.30 -9.79
CA GLY A 30 -10.99 -10.27 -11.25
C GLY A 30 -9.63 -10.20 -11.93
N GLY A 31 -9.60 -10.66 -13.19
CA GLY A 31 -8.36 -10.86 -13.96
C GLY A 31 -7.52 -9.61 -14.20
N ALA A 32 -8.13 -8.42 -14.27
CA ALA A 32 -7.39 -7.17 -14.46
C ALA A 32 -6.52 -6.81 -13.23
N LEU A 33 -7.05 -7.02 -12.02
CA LEU A 33 -6.30 -6.81 -10.79
C LEU A 33 -5.23 -7.89 -10.65
N ALA A 34 -5.57 -9.15 -10.92
CA ALA A 34 -4.60 -10.25 -10.90
C ALA A 34 -3.44 -10.02 -11.87
N GLN A 35 -3.70 -9.55 -13.10
CA GLN A 35 -2.64 -9.21 -14.05
C GLN A 35 -1.73 -8.09 -13.55
N ARG A 36 -2.29 -7.05 -12.92
CA ARG A 36 -1.48 -5.99 -12.32
C ARG A 36 -0.65 -6.50 -11.15
N PHE A 37 -1.22 -7.36 -10.31
CA PHE A 37 -0.52 -8.02 -9.21
C PHE A 37 0.69 -8.83 -9.72
N PHE A 38 0.47 -9.75 -10.67
CA PHE A 38 1.55 -10.60 -11.19
C PHE A 38 2.62 -9.84 -11.98
N ARG A 39 2.31 -8.65 -12.50
CA ARG A 39 3.28 -7.77 -13.17
C ARG A 39 3.96 -6.77 -12.23
N ASP A 40 3.70 -6.86 -10.93
CA ASP A 40 4.19 -5.90 -9.92
C ASP A 40 3.79 -4.45 -10.22
N ARG A 41 2.59 -4.25 -10.79
CA ARG A 41 2.00 -2.94 -11.15
C ARG A 41 0.77 -2.62 -10.33
N MET A 42 0.73 -3.07 -9.08
CA MET A 42 -0.37 -2.73 -8.20
C MET A 42 -0.38 -1.24 -7.88
N ILE A 43 -1.56 -0.63 -7.97
CA ILE A 43 -1.79 0.70 -7.43
C ILE A 43 -2.38 0.61 -6.02
N TRP A 44 -2.33 1.71 -5.26
CA TRP A 44 -2.87 1.77 -3.90
C TRP A 44 -4.32 1.23 -3.80
N GLY A 45 -5.17 1.57 -4.77
CA GLY A 45 -6.54 1.09 -4.83
C GLY A 45 -6.66 -0.42 -5.00
N ASP A 46 -5.72 -1.08 -5.69
CA ASP A 46 -5.69 -2.53 -5.80
C ASP A 46 -5.28 -3.18 -4.48
N TYR A 47 -4.31 -2.58 -3.79
CA TYR A 47 -3.85 -3.06 -2.49
C TYR A 47 -4.97 -2.99 -1.44
N HIS A 48 -5.72 -1.89 -1.43
CA HIS A 48 -6.89 -1.75 -0.57
C HIS A 48 -7.96 -2.80 -0.87
N LYS A 49 -8.28 -3.02 -2.16
CA LYS A 49 -9.23 -4.06 -2.60
C LYS A 49 -8.78 -5.45 -2.17
N MET A 50 -7.49 -5.76 -2.28
CA MET A 50 -6.93 -7.05 -1.83
C MET A 50 -7.12 -7.25 -0.34
N ILE A 51 -6.77 -6.26 0.50
CA ILE A 51 -6.94 -6.36 1.95
C ILE A 51 -8.41 -6.54 2.33
N LEU A 52 -9.30 -5.71 1.78
CA LEU A 52 -10.73 -5.80 2.06
C LEU A 52 -11.32 -7.12 1.55
N GLY A 53 -10.90 -7.59 0.38
CA GLY A 53 -11.28 -8.89 -0.17
C GLY A 53 -10.88 -10.02 0.76
N MET A 54 -9.65 -10.02 1.25
CA MET A 54 -9.17 -11.00 2.23
C MET A 54 -10.03 -11.01 3.50
N PHE A 55 -10.39 -9.83 4.05
CA PHE A 55 -11.24 -9.77 5.24
C PHE A 55 -12.69 -10.18 4.97
N ARG A 56 -13.23 -9.85 3.79
CA ARG A 56 -14.60 -10.17 3.41
C ARG A 56 -14.78 -11.67 3.16
N HIS A 57 -13.90 -12.26 2.37
CA HIS A 57 -14.03 -13.66 1.93
C HIS A 57 -13.43 -14.63 2.94
N HIS A 58 -12.42 -14.19 3.70
CA HIS A 58 -11.74 -15.01 4.70
C HIS A 58 -11.54 -14.25 6.01
N PRO A 59 -12.60 -13.93 6.78
CA PRO A 59 -12.48 -13.16 8.02
C PRO A 59 -11.55 -13.82 9.06
N ARG A 60 -11.40 -15.15 9.00
CA ARG A 60 -10.47 -15.91 9.84
C ARG A 60 -9.00 -15.58 9.58
N ILE A 61 -8.67 -14.91 8.48
CA ILE A 61 -7.32 -14.44 8.17
C ILE A 61 -6.76 -13.54 9.26
N VAL A 62 -7.62 -12.81 9.99
CA VAL A 62 -7.21 -11.97 11.12
C VAL A 62 -6.52 -12.81 12.19
N PHE A 63 -7.03 -14.01 12.49
CA PHE A 63 -6.42 -14.90 13.47
C PHE A 63 -5.09 -15.47 13.00
N ILE A 64 -4.98 -15.77 11.69
CA ILE A 64 -3.71 -16.21 11.08
C ILE A 64 -2.68 -15.09 11.18
N ALA A 65 -3.04 -13.87 10.77
CA ALA A 65 -2.18 -12.69 10.88
C ALA A 65 -1.75 -12.43 12.34
N TRP A 66 -2.68 -12.57 13.29
CA TRP A 66 -2.38 -12.44 14.71
C TRP A 66 -1.38 -13.50 15.20
N ARG A 67 -1.55 -14.77 14.80
CA ARG A 67 -0.65 -15.86 15.18
C ARG A 67 0.74 -15.68 14.59
N VAL A 68 0.84 -15.32 13.31
CA VAL A 68 2.11 -15.19 12.58
C VAL A 68 2.91 -13.96 13.03
N LEU A 69 2.21 -12.84 13.25
CA LEU A 69 2.87 -11.55 13.52
C LEU A 69 2.98 -11.25 15.01
N GLY A 70 2.06 -11.79 15.81
CA GLY A 70 1.85 -11.38 17.19
C GLY A 70 1.27 -9.96 17.31
N PRO A 71 0.88 -9.54 18.53
CA PRO A 71 0.28 -8.23 18.78
C PRO A 71 1.18 -7.06 18.36
N ALA A 72 2.49 -7.16 18.60
CA ALA A 72 3.43 -6.12 18.20
C ALA A 72 3.55 -6.00 16.67
N GLY A 73 3.63 -7.14 15.96
CA GLY A 73 3.72 -7.16 14.50
C GLY A 73 2.43 -6.68 13.84
N VAL A 74 1.26 -7.02 14.38
CA VAL A 74 -0.02 -6.50 13.90
C VAL A 74 -0.09 -4.98 14.08
N ARG A 75 0.30 -4.45 15.24
CA ARG A 75 0.33 -2.99 15.45
C ARG A 75 1.28 -2.27 14.48
N GLN A 76 2.46 -2.84 14.26
CA GLN A 76 3.41 -2.30 13.29
C GLN A 76 2.83 -2.29 11.88
N TRP A 77 2.22 -3.40 11.46
CA TRP A 77 1.58 -3.49 10.13
C TRP A 77 0.46 -2.46 9.96
N ILE A 78 -0.37 -2.25 10.99
CA ILE A 78 -1.42 -1.23 10.95
C ILE A 78 -0.79 0.17 10.81
N ALA A 79 0.27 0.46 11.57
CA ALA A 79 0.96 1.74 11.49
C ALA A 79 1.58 1.98 10.10
N ASP A 80 2.26 0.96 9.55
CA ASP A 80 2.86 1.00 8.21
C ASP A 80 1.78 1.20 7.13
N TYR A 81 0.67 0.49 7.26
CA TYR A 81 -0.47 0.59 6.35
C TYR A 81 -1.10 1.99 6.37
N LEU A 82 -1.26 2.58 7.55
CA LEU A 82 -1.78 3.95 7.69
C LEU A 82 -0.80 4.98 7.15
N ALA A 83 0.51 4.81 7.40
CA ALA A 83 1.55 5.69 6.89
C ALA A 83 1.58 5.68 5.35
N TYR A 84 1.54 4.47 4.75
CA TYR A 84 1.45 4.29 3.31
C TYR A 84 0.18 4.89 2.72
N SER A 85 -0.98 4.66 3.34
CA SER A 85 -2.26 5.21 2.88
C SER A 85 -2.29 6.74 2.96
N ARG A 86 -1.69 7.33 4.00
CA ARG A 86 -1.53 8.78 4.11
C ARG A 86 -0.62 9.32 3.00
N ALA A 87 0.50 8.67 2.72
CA ALA A 87 1.39 9.07 1.64
C ALA A 87 0.68 9.02 0.28
N ALA A 88 -0.05 7.94 -0.01
CA ALA A 88 -0.84 7.76 -1.23
C ALA A 88 -1.93 8.83 -1.37
N LEU A 89 -2.64 9.14 -0.28
CA LEU A 89 -3.64 10.20 -0.28
C LEU A 89 -3.02 11.58 -0.55
N LEU A 90 -1.89 11.90 0.10
CA LEU A 90 -1.19 13.17 -0.11
C LEU A 90 -0.69 13.30 -1.55
N ALA A 91 -0.19 12.22 -2.14
CA ALA A 91 0.24 12.21 -3.53
C ALA A 91 -0.93 12.36 -4.51
N TYR A 92 -2.05 11.67 -4.25
CA TYR A 92 -3.27 11.82 -5.04
C TYR A 92 -3.81 13.26 -4.99
N VAL A 93 -3.85 13.87 -3.80
CA VAL A 93 -4.26 15.27 -3.66
C VAL A 93 -3.24 16.21 -4.34
N GLY A 94 -1.94 15.93 -4.21
CA GLY A 94 -0.89 16.71 -4.86
C GLY A 94 -0.90 16.60 -6.38
N SER A 95 -1.26 15.46 -6.94
CA SER A 95 -1.38 15.24 -8.39
C SER A 95 -2.64 15.90 -8.97
N ALA A 96 -3.71 16.01 -8.17
CA ALA A 96 -4.94 16.73 -8.53
C ALA A 96 -4.76 18.25 -8.63
N ILE A 97 -3.70 18.83 -8.04
CA ILE A 97 -3.36 20.25 -8.23
C ILE A 97 -2.77 20.43 -9.64
N PRO A 98 -3.29 21.33 -10.49
CA PRO A 98 -2.73 21.57 -11.82
C PRO A 98 -1.26 21.99 -11.77
N ALA A 99 -0.45 21.49 -12.70
CA ALA A 99 0.98 21.82 -12.82
C ALA A 99 1.32 23.33 -12.73
N PRO A 100 0.58 24.27 -13.37
CA PRO A 100 0.88 25.70 -13.23
C PRO A 100 0.63 26.23 -11.81
N VAL A 101 -0.34 25.68 -11.08
CA VAL A 101 -0.64 26.04 -9.69
C VAL A 101 0.41 25.47 -8.73
N ARG A 102 0.90 24.24 -8.96
CA ARG A 102 2.06 23.66 -8.25
C ARG A 102 3.32 24.52 -8.45
N GLY A 103 3.56 25.00 -9.66
CA GLY A 103 4.65 25.92 -10.00
C GLY A 103 4.55 27.23 -9.23
N ALA A 104 3.39 27.89 -9.26
CA ALA A 104 3.14 29.14 -8.54
C ALA A 104 3.27 29.01 -7.01
N LEU A 105 2.74 27.93 -6.42
CA LEU A 105 2.89 27.61 -5.00
C LEU A 105 4.35 27.39 -4.61
N SER A 106 5.12 26.63 -5.41
CA SER A 106 6.54 26.38 -5.15
C SER A 106 7.38 27.66 -5.23
N SER A 107 7.07 28.56 -6.16
CA SER A 107 7.73 29.86 -6.31
C SER A 107 7.34 30.86 -5.22
N GLY A 108 6.08 30.81 -4.74
CA GLY A 108 5.59 31.62 -3.62
C GLY A 108 6.17 31.16 -2.27
N LEU A 109 6.15 29.86 -1.99
CA LEU A 109 6.76 29.27 -0.79
C LEU A 109 8.29 29.40 -0.78
N GLY A 110 8.93 29.35 -1.95
CA GLY A 110 10.37 29.58 -2.10
C GLY A 110 10.84 30.98 -1.69
N ARG A 111 9.93 31.98 -1.70
CA ARG A 111 10.23 33.34 -1.22
C ARG A 111 10.11 33.51 0.29
N LEU A 112 9.33 32.65 0.97
CA LEU A 112 9.06 32.77 2.40
C LEU A 112 9.87 31.77 3.23
N VAL A 113 10.00 30.51 2.78
CA VAL A 113 10.73 29.47 3.51
C VAL A 113 11.39 28.47 2.54
N PRO A 114 12.65 28.70 2.10
CA PRO A 114 13.31 27.90 1.05
C PRO A 114 13.48 26.41 1.40
N SER A 115 13.56 26.06 2.68
CA SER A 115 13.67 24.66 3.14
C SER A 115 12.40 23.84 2.90
N TRP A 116 11.22 24.47 2.90
CA TRP A 116 9.95 23.79 2.64
C TRP A 116 9.75 23.54 1.15
N ALA A 117 10.17 24.48 0.29
CA ALA A 117 10.10 24.31 -1.16
C ALA A 117 10.97 23.14 -1.66
N LEU A 118 12.15 22.93 -1.05
CA LEU A 118 13.01 21.79 -1.34
C LEU A 118 12.35 20.46 -0.93
N ARG A 119 11.73 20.40 0.25
CA ARG A 119 11.02 19.19 0.72
C ARG A 119 9.81 18.84 -0.15
N LEU A 120 9.05 19.84 -0.59
CA LEU A 120 7.92 19.66 -1.50
C LEU A 120 8.35 19.14 -2.87
N ARG A 121 9.45 19.67 -3.42
CA ARG A 121 10.04 19.20 -4.68
C ARG A 121 10.59 17.78 -4.55
N ALA A 122 11.25 17.46 -3.45
CA ALA A 122 11.74 16.11 -3.17
C ALA A 122 10.58 15.10 -3.16
N HIS A 123 9.50 15.38 -2.42
CA HIS A 123 8.33 14.50 -2.38
C HIS A 123 7.63 14.37 -3.73
N LEU A 124 7.49 15.46 -4.50
CA LEU A 124 6.90 15.40 -5.83
C LEU A 124 7.74 14.54 -6.80
N ALA A 125 9.06 14.65 -6.75
CA ALA A 125 9.97 13.83 -7.54
C ALA A 125 9.92 12.35 -7.12
N GLU A 126 9.83 12.08 -5.81
CA GLU A 126 9.63 10.74 -5.25
C GLU A 126 8.32 10.12 -5.76
N TRP A 127 7.23 10.89 -5.75
CA TRP A 127 5.92 10.42 -6.23
C TRP A 127 5.90 10.15 -7.74
N GLN A 128 6.62 10.97 -8.53
CA GLN A 128 6.82 10.70 -9.97
C GLN A 128 7.64 9.43 -10.20
N ALA A 129 8.73 9.24 -9.45
CA ALA A 129 9.57 8.04 -9.56
C ALA A 129 8.83 6.76 -9.15
N MET A 130 7.89 6.86 -8.20
CA MET A 130 7.03 5.75 -7.77
C MET A 130 5.85 5.48 -8.72
N GLY A 131 5.67 6.28 -9.78
CA GLY A 131 4.60 6.09 -10.78
C GLY A 131 3.21 6.48 -10.28
N TRP A 132 3.12 7.41 -9.33
CA TRP A 132 1.86 7.83 -8.70
C TRP A 132 1.17 9.01 -9.41
N THR A 133 1.76 9.52 -10.48
CA THR A 133 1.24 10.62 -11.32
C THR A 133 1.08 10.19 -12.76
#